data_AF-A0A1S4C2B9-F1
#
_entry.id   AF-A0A1S4C2B9-F1
#
_cell.length_a   1.000
_cell.length_b   1.000
_cell.length_c   1.000
_cell.angle_alpha   90.00
_cell.angle_beta   90.00
_cell.angle_gamma   90.00
#
_symmetry.space_group_name_H-M   'P 1'
#
loop_
_entity.id
_entity.type
_entity.pdbx_description
1 polymer ?
#
loop_
_entity_poly.entity_id
_entity_poly.type
_entity_poly.pdbx_seq_one_letter_code
_entity_poly.pdbx_strand_id
1 'polypeptide(L)'
;MTFCFIQAIERGHGTTYGSILTAMRNAIRQAGSSGGDFGGGAVTSLISMLLTGGSAGMGGGFSQEPQLTACQPFDVYAKPFSL
;
A
#
# COMPACT_ATOMS: atom_id res chain seq x y z
N MET A 1 -0.99 6.10 -0.49
CA MET A 1 -0.35 5.57 -1.71
C MET A 1 1.07 5.07 -1.46
N THR A 2 2.09 5.91 -1.25
CA THR A 2 3.51 5.49 -1.17
C THR A 2 3.79 4.39 -0.13
N PHE A 3 3.22 4.50 1.07
CA PHE A 3 3.30 3.46 2.11
C PHE A 3 2.87 2.08 1.58
N CYS A 4 1.70 1.99 0.96
CA CYS A 4 1.13 0.74 0.46
C CYS A 4 1.92 0.17 -0.71
N PHE A 5 2.57 1.02 -1.52
CA PHE A 5 3.48 0.59 -2.59
C PHE A 5 4.72 -0.08 -1.99
N ILE A 6 5.39 0.58 -1.04
CA ILE A 6 6.59 0.03 -0.41
C ILE A 6 6.26 -1.27 0.33
N GLN A 7 5.18 -1.29 1.11
CA GLN A 7 4.68 -2.48 1.79
C GLN A 7 4.33 -3.63 0.82
N ALA A 8 3.87 -3.33 -0.40
CA ALA A 8 3.64 -4.34 -1.42
C ALA A 8 4.95 -4.93 -1.98
N ILE A 9 5.97 -4.11 -2.20
CA ILE A 9 7.31 -4.55 -2.64
C ILE A 9 8.00 -5.37 -1.53
N GLU A 10 8.01 -4.89 -0.29
CA GLU A 10 8.60 -5.59 0.86
C GLU A 10 7.95 -6.95 1.15
N ARG A 11 6.63 -7.08 0.91
CA ARG A 11 5.89 -8.35 1.02
C ARG A 11 6.07 -9.28 -0.20
N GLY A 12 6.92 -8.92 -1.16
CA GLY A 12 7.23 -9.75 -2.33
C GLY A 12 6.17 -9.71 -3.45
N HIS A 13 5.23 -8.76 -3.44
CA HIS A 13 4.20 -8.65 -4.49
C HIS A 13 4.67 -7.90 -5.74
N GLY A 14 5.96 -7.55 -5.82
CA GLY A 14 6.58 -6.82 -6.93
C GLY A 14 6.79 -7.60 -8.23
N THR A 15 6.02 -8.66 -8.50
CA THR A 15 6.17 -9.49 -9.69
C THR A 15 5.53 -8.89 -10.94
N THR A 16 4.36 -8.27 -10.81
CA THR A 16 3.57 -7.70 -11.92
C THR A 16 2.89 -6.40 -11.49
N TYR A 17 2.46 -5.59 -12.44
CA TYR A 17 1.72 -4.35 -12.13
C TYR A 17 0.38 -4.65 -11.41
N GLY A 18 -0.31 -5.73 -11.79
CA GLY A 18 -1.57 -6.16 -11.20
C GLY A 18 -1.43 -6.72 -9.78
N SER A 19 -0.35 -7.46 -9.49
CA SER A 19 -0.06 -7.95 -8.14
C SER A 19 0.26 -6.81 -7.18
N ILE A 20 0.98 -5.78 -7.63
CA ILE A 20 1.25 -4.56 -6.84
C ILE A 20 -0.05 -3.82 -6.54
N LEU A 21 -0.90 -3.54 -7.55
CA LEU A 21 -2.19 -2.85 -7.32
C LEU A 21 -3.09 -3.61 -6.34
N THR A 22 -3.12 -4.94 -6.44
CA THR A 22 -3.89 -5.80 -5.54
C THR A 22 -3.34 -5.76 -4.11
N ALA A 23 -2.02 -5.87 -3.95
CA ALA A 23 -1.35 -5.75 -2.66
C ALA A 23 -1.53 -4.37 -2.02
N MET A 24 -1.45 -3.30 -2.81
CA MET A 24 -1.72 -1.93 -2.35
C MET A 24 -3.16 -1.77 -1.86
N ARG A 25 -4.16 -2.31 -2.57
CA ARG A 25 -5.56 -2.27 -2.14
C ARG A 25 -5.78 -3.05 -0.85
N ASN A 26 -5.09 -4.20 -0.68
CA ASN A 26 -5.15 -5.00 0.53
C ASN A 26 -4.47 -4.29 1.72
N ALA A 27 -3.31 -3.66 1.52
CA ALA A 27 -2.62 -2.84 2.51
C ALA A 27 -3.50 -1.68 3.02
N ILE A 28 -4.18 -0.98 2.10
CA ILE A 28 -5.12 0.10 2.42
C ILE A 28 -6.28 -0.41 3.27
N ARG A 29 -6.93 -1.52 2.87
CA ARG A 29 -8.01 -2.14 3.65
C ARG A 29 -7.55 -2.58 5.03
N GLN A 30 -6.38 -3.23 5.12
CA GLN A 30 -5.80 -3.67 6.39
C GLN A 30 -5.55 -2.51 7.35
N ALA A 31 -5.00 -1.39 6.85
CA ALA A 31 -4.77 -0.17 7.64
C ALA A 31 -6.08 0.58 8.00
N GLY A 32 -7.14 0.44 7.20
CA GLY A 32 -8.47 0.97 7.50
C GLY A 32 -9.24 0.15 8.53
N SER A 33 -9.03 -1.17 8.57
CA SER A 33 -9.66 -2.08 9.55
C SER A 33 -8.98 -2.07 10.92
N SER A 34 -7.70 -1.72 11.02
CA SER A 34 -6.93 -1.69 12.28
C SER A 34 -7.19 -0.45 13.15
N GLY A 35 -8.38 0.16 13.06
CA GLY A 35 -8.74 1.41 13.75
C GLY A 35 -9.10 1.27 15.24
N GLY A 36 -8.70 0.17 15.91
CA GLY A 36 -9.16 -0.13 17.27
C GLY A 36 -8.25 -0.96 18.18
N ASP A 37 -7.16 -1.55 17.67
CA ASP A 37 -6.21 -2.31 18.50
C ASP A 37 -4.78 -2.20 17.97
N PHE A 38 -4.01 -1.25 18.51
CA PHE A 38 -2.56 -1.18 18.30
C PHE A 38 -1.83 -2.11 19.29
N GLY A 39 -2.26 -3.38 19.31
CA GLY A 39 -1.85 -4.44 20.22
C GLY A 39 -0.61 -5.23 19.80
N GLY A 40 0.50 -4.55 19.45
CA GLY A 40 1.84 -5.15 19.34
C GLY A 40 2.12 -6.08 18.13
N GLY A 41 3.18 -5.79 17.36
CA GLY A 41 3.70 -6.79 16.41
C GLY A 41 4.46 -6.36 15.15
N ALA A 42 4.74 -5.07 14.92
CA ALA A 42 5.62 -4.64 13.83
C ALA A 42 6.22 -3.24 14.08
N VAL A 43 7.49 -3.16 14.49
CA VAL A 43 8.16 -1.88 14.83
C VAL A 43 8.92 -1.23 13.67
N THR A 44 8.99 -1.87 12.49
CA THR A 44 9.94 -1.53 11.41
C THR A 44 9.36 -0.64 10.31
N SER A 45 9.19 -1.13 9.07
CA SER A 45 9.10 -0.30 7.86
C SER A 45 7.89 0.67 7.84
N LEU A 46 8.04 1.98 7.63
CA LEU A 46 9.26 2.81 7.55
C LEU A 46 9.33 3.81 8.73
N ILE A 47 9.40 3.24 9.94
CA ILE A 47 9.53 3.84 11.28
C ILE A 47 8.52 4.96 11.57
N SER A 48 7.32 4.52 11.96
CA SER A 48 6.27 5.27 12.64
C SER A 48 5.41 6.32 11.88
N MET A 49 5.38 6.53 10.56
CA MET A 49 6.27 6.17 9.44
C MET A 49 6.10 7.26 8.35
N LEU A 50 6.77 8.41 8.40
CA LEU A 50 7.82 8.86 9.34
C LEU A 50 7.23 9.75 10.46
N LEU A 51 7.02 9.12 11.62
CA LEU A 51 6.67 9.68 12.95
C LEU A 51 5.34 10.43 13.15
N THR A 52 4.92 11.38 12.30
CA THR A 52 3.64 12.13 12.52
C THR A 52 3.07 12.83 11.27
N GLY A 53 3.74 12.74 10.12
CA GLY A 53 3.37 13.45 8.90
C GLY A 53 2.37 12.68 8.02
N GLY A 54 1.12 13.15 7.98
CA GLY A 54 0.10 12.64 7.07
C GLY A 54 -1.24 13.29 7.37
N SER A 55 -1.86 12.85 8.46
CA SER A 55 -2.78 13.66 9.26
C SER A 55 -3.08 12.96 10.59
N ALA A 56 -2.82 13.64 11.71
CA ALA A 56 -3.59 13.40 12.94
C ALA A 56 -5.00 14.02 12.78
N GLY A 57 -5.65 13.70 11.66
CA GLY A 57 -6.89 14.28 11.17
C GLY A 57 -8.04 13.31 11.36
N MET A 58 -8.47 13.17 12.61
CA MET A 58 -9.84 12.85 13.02
C MET A 58 -10.68 11.96 12.07
N GLY A 59 -10.68 10.66 12.31
CA GLY A 59 -11.88 9.82 12.09
C GLY A 59 -12.19 9.31 10.69
N GLY A 60 -11.25 9.35 9.73
CA GLY A 60 -11.40 8.72 8.42
C GLY A 60 -10.36 7.63 8.17
N GLY A 61 -10.78 6.37 8.01
CA GLY A 61 -9.88 5.29 7.58
C GLY A 61 -9.30 5.54 6.18
N PHE A 62 -8.26 4.79 5.79
CA PHE A 62 -7.66 4.90 4.46
C PHE A 62 -8.65 4.47 3.36
N SER A 63 -9.39 5.41 2.79
CA SER A 63 -10.34 5.20 1.68
C SER A 63 -9.72 5.45 0.29
N GLN A 64 -8.39 5.31 0.15
CA GLN A 64 -7.69 5.54 -1.12
C GLN A 64 -7.85 4.32 -2.06
N GLU A 65 -8.01 4.54 -3.37
CA GLU A 65 -8.03 3.49 -4.39
C GLU A 65 -6.73 3.57 -5.20
N PRO A 66 -5.93 2.49 -5.30
CA PRO A 66 -4.72 2.51 -6.12
C PRO A 66 -5.07 2.44 -7.61
N GLN A 67 -4.60 3.44 -8.36
CA GLN A 67 -4.79 3.53 -9.81
C GLN A 67 -3.44 3.44 -10.55
N LEU A 68 -3.50 3.00 -11.80
CA LEU A 68 -2.37 2.89 -12.72
C LEU A 68 -2.79 3.43 -14.09
N THR A 69 -2.01 4.35 -14.62
CA THR A 69 -2.20 4.94 -15.96
C THR A 69 -0.93 4.69 -16.77
N ALA A 70 -1.10 4.43 -18.07
CA ALA A 70 -0.01 4.15 -18.99
C ALA A 70 -0.25 4.83 -20.34
N CYS A 71 0.83 5.13 -21.07
CA CYS A 71 0.77 5.70 -22.41
C CYS A 71 0.32 4.68 -23.49
N GLN A 72 0.35 3.39 -23.18
CA GLN A 72 -0.04 2.29 -24.06
C GLN A 72 -0.77 1.20 -23.26
N PRO A 73 -1.76 0.50 -23.84
CA PRO A 73 -2.37 -0.67 -23.22
C PRO A 73 -1.37 -1.81 -23.03
N PHE A 74 -1.43 -2.49 -21.89
CA PHE A 74 -0.72 -3.75 -21.64
C PHE A 74 -1.49 -4.61 -20.63
N ASP A 75 -1.23 -5.92 -20.63
CA ASP A 75 -1.76 -6.82 -19.61
C ASP A 75 -0.97 -6.65 -18.30
N VAL A 76 -1.66 -6.14 -17.28
CA VAL A 76 -1.08 -5.86 -15.94
C VAL A 76 -0.67 -7.12 -15.17
N TYR A 77 -1.19 -8.30 -15.51
CA TYR A 77 -0.86 -9.57 -14.89
C TYR A 77 0.18 -10.37 -15.67
N ALA A 78 0.40 -10.06 -16.96
CA ALA A 78 1.47 -10.66 -17.75
C ALA A 78 2.75 -9.83 -17.77
N LYS A 79 2.67 -8.48 -17.72
CA LYS A 79 3.84 -7.60 -17.77
C LYS A 79 4.58 -7.62 -16.41
N PRO A 80 5.86 -8.05 -16.36
CA PRO A 80 6.64 -7.98 -15.13
C PRO A 80 6.83 -6.54 -14.67
N PHE A 81 6.84 -6.32 -13.37
CA PHE A 81 7.18 -5.01 -12.80
C PHE A 81 8.71 -4.83 -12.74
N SER A 82 9.18 -3.65 -13.15
CA SER A 82 10.58 -3.23 -13.06
C SER A 82 10.65 -1.73 -12.79
N LEU A 83 11.67 -1.32 -12.03
CA LEU A 83 12.05 0.07 -11.75
C LEU A 83 13.32 0.45 -12.52
#